data_AF-A0A1I0KPA2-F1
#
_entry.id   AF-A0A1I0KPA2-F1
#
_cell.length_a   1.000
_cell.length_b   1.000
_cell.length_c   1.000
_cell.angle_alpha   90.00
_cell.angle_beta   90.00
_cell.angle_gamma   90.00
#
_symmetry.space_group_name_H-M   'P 1'
#
loop_
_entity.id
_entity.type
_entity.pdbx_description
1 polymer ?
#
loop_
_entity_poly.entity_id
_entity_poly.type
_entity_poly.pdbx_seq_one_letter_code
_entity_poly.pdbx_strand_id
1 'polypeptide(L)'
;MTILAVYRWGDKAVFASDFRVSFRAGNQVDVMSKFMRFGDRLGIFIAGDVSLWRGAVPIIEGVRDRLTLENAVQDDGPLKLALQRYTESLNTANHPSYGGIGVMVDAEGQRNAVFSINGQAGYGVSISSIEDGCTVMGSGQAVPMIQEHLRLQLEAITSRLDDPYDVEAFLSRETLNWISRCGASAFRKLGITPALATSRVEQGSFNMTGVEVNGSVISVDDGSSTHYHYTFERIEDQIMLLDHRKQRSFMVNEIVDFSVRTDDELFDPEGLSEGFDPTPYAVEGSVFFMNQRVTGSRVTRQLFRTATFEYRNQTLCHPGYELLAGQVLTELDVHEREAYQPTREIGLVIPPEKVGSFVAGVGHQIQNHEWMAEHIANYHEIYRSA
;
A
#
# COMPACT_ATOMS: atom_id res chain seq x y z
N MET A 1 -5.49 8.12 7.53
CA MET A 1 -4.38 8.18 6.55
C MET A 1 -3.58 6.89 6.67
N THR A 2 -2.77 6.64 5.63
CA THR A 2 -1.48 5.95 5.69
C THR A 2 -1.48 4.44 5.58
N ILE A 3 -0.46 3.93 4.89
CA ILE A 3 0.04 2.59 5.15
C ILE A 3 1.36 2.71 5.93
N LEU A 4 1.40 2.01 7.05
CA LEU A 4 2.61 1.81 7.82
C LEU A 4 2.74 0.30 8.01
N ALA A 5 3.77 -0.29 7.40
CA ALA A 5 4.07 -1.71 7.57
C ALA A 5 5.39 -1.83 8.34
N VAL A 6 5.42 -2.73 9.33
CA VAL A 6 6.64 -3.14 10.01
C VAL A 6 6.76 -4.65 9.91
N TYR A 7 7.99 -5.12 9.73
CA TYR A 7 8.33 -6.52 9.90
C TYR A 7 9.48 -6.64 10.89
N ARG A 8 9.27 -7.44 11.94
CA ARG A 8 10.22 -7.66 13.04
C ARG A 8 10.68 -9.12 13.03
N TRP A 9 11.98 -9.33 13.23
CA TRP A 9 12.55 -10.66 13.47
C TRP A 9 13.74 -10.53 14.42
N GLY A 10 13.65 -11.16 15.59
CA GLY A 10 14.66 -11.03 16.63
C GLY A 10 14.81 -9.60 17.15
N ASP A 11 16.01 -9.05 17.02
CA ASP A 11 16.38 -7.67 17.39
C ASP A 11 16.36 -6.70 16.20
N LYS A 12 15.89 -7.14 15.04
CA LYS A 12 15.83 -6.33 13.82
C LYS A 12 14.38 -5.99 13.46
N ALA A 13 14.17 -4.84 12.85
CA ALA A 13 12.92 -4.55 12.18
C ALA A 13 13.12 -3.62 10.97
N VAL A 14 12.28 -3.80 9.96
CA VAL A 14 12.18 -2.88 8.81
C VAL A 14 10.80 -2.26 8.75
N PHE A 15 10.73 -1.05 8.24
CA PHE A 15 9.50 -0.26 8.17
C PHE A 15 9.32 0.31 6.77
N ALA A 16 8.07 0.41 6.34
CA ALA A 16 7.66 1.10 5.14
C ALA A 16 6.49 2.04 5.47
N SER A 17 6.57 3.30 5.02
CA SER A 17 5.55 4.32 5.26
C SER A 17 5.36 5.22 4.04
N ASP A 18 4.12 5.57 3.72
CA ASP A 18 3.80 6.47 2.62
C ASP A 18 3.84 7.96 3.01
N PHE A 19 3.60 8.87 2.07
CA PHE A 19 3.66 10.32 2.29
C PHE A 19 2.29 11.02 2.23
N ARG A 20 1.22 10.27 1.90
CA ARG A 20 -0.07 10.85 1.53
C ARG A 20 -0.83 11.35 2.74
N VAL A 21 -1.35 12.56 2.65
CA VAL A 21 -2.36 13.10 3.56
C VAL A 21 -3.66 13.24 2.79
N SER A 22 -4.77 12.87 3.44
CA SER A 22 -6.11 13.00 2.86
C SER A 22 -6.98 13.91 3.72
N PHE A 23 -7.71 14.80 3.07
CA PHE A 23 -8.60 15.76 3.72
C PHE A 23 -10.05 15.33 3.61
N ARG A 24 -10.90 15.81 4.53
CA ARG A 24 -12.34 15.53 4.51
C ARG A 24 -13.03 16.04 3.23
N ALA A 25 -12.50 17.08 2.61
CA ALA A 25 -12.98 17.62 1.34
C ALA A 25 -12.69 16.71 0.13
N GLY A 26 -11.97 15.59 0.32
CA GLY A 26 -11.60 14.65 -0.75
C GLY A 26 -10.21 14.89 -1.35
N ASN A 27 -9.62 16.06 -1.10
CA ASN A 27 -8.28 16.40 -1.59
C ASN A 27 -7.21 15.49 -0.94
N GLN A 28 -6.15 15.22 -1.69
CA GLN A 28 -5.02 14.39 -1.27
C GLN A 28 -3.71 14.99 -1.76
N VAL A 29 -2.66 14.86 -0.95
CA VAL A 29 -1.35 15.49 -1.18
C VAL A 29 -0.23 14.60 -0.67
N ASP A 30 0.89 14.51 -1.39
CA ASP A 30 2.02 13.64 -1.06
C ASP A 30 3.21 14.45 -0.52
N VAL A 31 3.04 15.05 0.67
CA VAL A 31 3.98 16.06 1.20
C VAL A 31 4.22 15.96 2.72
N MET A 32 3.87 14.84 3.36
CA MET A 32 4.05 14.70 4.82
C MET A 32 4.83 13.45 5.20
N SER A 33 5.94 13.65 5.91
CA SER A 33 6.68 12.58 6.57
C SER A 33 5.82 11.98 7.68
N LYS A 34 5.74 10.66 7.74
CA LYS A 34 5.04 9.94 8.80
C LYS A 34 5.96 9.57 9.94
N PHE A 35 7.21 10.02 9.93
CA PHE A 35 8.15 9.75 11.00
C PHE A 35 8.46 11.03 11.75
N MET A 36 8.44 10.93 13.08
CA MET A 36 8.87 12.00 13.99
C MET A 36 9.97 11.49 14.89
N ARG A 37 10.98 12.33 15.12
CA ARG A 37 12.09 12.05 16.03
C ARG A 37 11.95 12.87 17.31
N PHE A 38 12.13 12.22 18.45
CA PHE A 38 12.09 12.82 19.79
C PHE A 38 13.44 12.58 20.47
N GLY A 39 14.33 13.56 20.37
CA GLY A 39 15.73 13.42 20.81
C GLY A 39 16.48 12.34 20.00
N ASP A 40 17.47 11.70 20.62
CA ASP A 40 18.33 10.74 19.91
C ASP A 40 17.88 9.28 20.01
N ARG A 41 16.89 9.01 20.88
CA ARG A 41 16.54 7.64 21.28
C ARG A 41 15.16 7.18 20.85
N LEU A 42 14.25 8.10 20.54
CA LEU A 42 12.86 7.78 20.23
C LEU A 42 12.49 8.28 18.84
N GLY A 43 11.95 7.39 18.02
CA GLY A 43 11.27 7.70 16.77
C GLY A 43 9.87 7.15 16.79
N ILE A 44 8.91 7.83 16.16
CA ILE A 44 7.52 7.36 16.06
C ILE A 44 7.02 7.54 14.64
N PHE A 45 6.60 6.44 14.03
CA PHE A 45 5.79 6.44 12.83
C PHE A 45 4.33 6.69 13.17
N ILE A 46 3.63 7.50 12.36
CA ILE A 46 2.27 7.96 12.65
C ILE A 46 1.26 7.56 11.59
N ALA A 47 0.07 7.20 12.05
CA ALA A 47 -1.13 6.93 11.27
C ALA A 47 -2.38 7.50 11.97
N GLY A 48 -3.47 7.69 11.22
CA GLY A 48 -4.74 8.20 11.76
C GLY A 48 -4.93 9.71 11.61
N ASP A 49 -5.48 10.38 12.63
CA ASP A 49 -5.84 11.80 12.59
C ASP A 49 -4.63 12.74 12.84
N VAL A 50 -4.41 13.70 11.93
CA VAL A 50 -3.30 14.68 12.00
C VAL A 50 -3.41 15.56 13.24
N SER A 51 -4.62 15.99 13.59
CA SER A 51 -4.83 16.97 14.66
C SER A 51 -4.54 16.35 16.03
N LEU A 52 -4.91 15.07 16.20
CA LEU A 52 -4.56 14.30 17.39
C LEU A 52 -3.05 14.17 17.54
N TRP A 53 -2.35 13.78 16.47
CA TRP A 53 -0.90 13.67 16.51
C TRP A 53 -0.22 15.01 16.81
N ARG A 54 -0.67 16.12 16.22
CA ARG A 54 -0.15 17.47 16.53
C ARG A 54 -0.25 17.81 18.02
N GLY A 55 -1.35 17.47 18.66
CA GLY A 55 -1.49 17.70 20.11
C GLY A 55 -0.71 16.68 20.95
N ALA A 56 -0.46 15.47 20.45
CA ALA A 56 0.35 14.47 21.13
C ALA A 56 1.86 14.79 21.13
N VAL A 57 2.38 15.45 20.08
CA VAL A 57 3.81 15.83 19.98
C VAL A 57 4.34 16.52 21.24
N PRO A 58 3.78 17.66 21.72
CA PRO A 58 4.29 18.33 22.91
C PRO A 58 4.19 17.48 24.19
N ILE A 59 3.24 16.55 24.24
CA ILE A 59 3.06 15.63 25.38
C ILE A 59 4.19 14.60 25.42
N ILE A 60 4.56 14.05 24.27
CA ILE A 60 5.67 13.09 24.13
C ILE A 60 7.00 13.79 24.42
N GLU A 61 7.20 14.99 23.88
CA GLU A 61 8.35 15.85 24.18
C GLU A 61 8.53 16.09 25.69
N GLY A 62 7.44 16.38 26.41
CA GLY A 62 7.47 16.62 27.86
C GLY A 62 7.81 15.39 28.73
N VAL A 63 7.85 14.19 28.15
CA VAL A 63 8.22 12.96 28.88
C VAL A 63 9.47 12.27 28.34
N ARG A 64 10.03 12.74 27.22
CA ARG A 64 11.08 12.02 26.47
C ARG A 64 12.31 11.67 27.31
N ASP A 65 12.76 12.58 28.17
CA ASP A 65 13.99 12.39 28.97
C ASP A 65 13.84 11.34 30.08
N ARG A 66 12.59 10.93 30.37
CA ARG A 66 12.27 9.87 31.35
C ARG A 66 12.09 8.50 30.70
N LEU A 67 12.12 8.41 29.37
CA LEU A 67 11.91 7.17 28.67
C LEU A 67 13.18 6.33 28.65
N THR A 68 13.01 5.02 28.88
CA THR A 68 14.01 3.98 28.69
C THR A 68 13.40 2.80 27.93
N LEU A 69 14.23 1.89 27.42
CA LEU A 69 13.75 0.68 26.75
C LEU A 69 12.83 -0.15 27.66
N GLU A 70 13.11 -0.14 28.96
CA GLU A 70 12.40 -0.91 29.97
C GLU A 70 11.03 -0.31 30.32
N ASN A 71 10.85 1.01 30.17
CA ASN A 71 9.63 1.71 30.61
C ASN A 71 8.76 2.27 29.47
N ALA A 72 9.23 2.27 28.23
CA ALA A 72 8.51 2.84 27.09
C ALA A 72 7.16 2.17 26.81
N VAL A 73 7.05 0.87 27.13
CA VAL A 73 5.86 0.04 26.89
C VAL A 73 5.16 -0.39 28.18
N GLN A 74 5.60 0.08 29.34
CA GLN A 74 5.00 -0.27 30.63
C GLN A 74 3.61 0.36 30.78
N ASP A 75 2.71 -0.36 31.44
CA ASP A 75 1.32 0.07 31.64
C ASP A 75 1.21 1.34 32.50
N ASP A 76 2.13 1.53 33.42
CA ASP A 76 2.32 2.71 34.25
C ASP A 76 3.52 3.56 33.81
N GLY A 77 4.06 3.27 32.62
CA GLY A 77 5.19 3.98 32.02
C GLY A 77 4.85 5.43 31.68
N PRO A 78 5.86 6.33 31.65
CA PRO A 78 5.63 7.76 31.49
C PRO A 78 5.00 8.13 30.14
N LEU A 79 5.31 7.39 29.06
CA LEU A 79 4.71 7.62 27.73
C LEU A 79 3.20 7.34 27.75
N LYS A 80 2.82 6.15 28.23
CA LYS A 80 1.42 5.74 28.28
C LYS A 80 0.59 6.66 29.16
N LEU A 81 1.05 6.96 30.38
CA LEU A 81 0.32 7.85 31.29
C LEU A 81 0.12 9.26 30.72
N ALA A 82 1.11 9.81 30.03
CA ALA A 82 1.02 11.14 29.43
C ALA A 82 0.05 11.16 28.25
N LEU A 83 0.17 10.21 27.33
CA LEU A 83 -0.72 10.08 26.18
C LEU A 83 -2.15 9.70 26.59
N GLN A 84 -2.33 8.88 27.62
CA GLN A 84 -3.64 8.53 28.20
C GLN A 84 -4.37 9.79 28.64
N ARG A 85 -3.73 10.60 29.50
CA ARG A 85 -4.33 11.85 30.02
C ARG A 85 -4.69 12.82 28.91
N TYR A 86 -3.79 12.99 27.94
CA TYR A 86 -4.07 13.82 26.78
C TYR A 86 -5.29 13.30 26.02
N THR A 87 -5.29 12.02 25.67
CA THR A 87 -6.31 11.42 24.81
C THR A 87 -7.68 11.37 25.47
N GLU A 88 -7.76 11.05 26.76
CA GLU A 88 -9.00 11.06 27.56
C GLU A 88 -9.57 12.47 27.74
N SER A 89 -8.72 13.51 27.75
CA SER A 89 -9.18 14.90 27.89
C SER A 89 -9.89 15.44 26.65
N LEU A 90 -9.77 14.77 25.50
CA LEU A 90 -10.35 15.20 24.24
C LEU A 90 -11.83 14.84 24.15
N ASN A 91 -12.69 15.83 24.38
CA ASN A 91 -14.13 15.66 24.20
C ASN A 91 -14.55 16.05 22.77
N THR A 92 -14.55 15.09 21.86
CA THR A 92 -14.94 15.29 20.45
C THR A 92 -16.06 14.34 20.05
N ALA A 93 -17.10 14.84 19.38
CA ALA A 93 -18.29 14.06 19.03
C ALA A 93 -18.01 12.80 18.19
N ASN A 94 -16.95 12.80 17.38
CA ASN A 94 -16.65 11.70 16.45
C ASN A 94 -15.56 10.75 16.96
N HIS A 95 -15.01 10.98 18.16
CA HIS A 95 -13.97 10.15 18.78
C HIS A 95 -12.90 9.64 17.80
N PRO A 96 -12.19 10.54 17.08
CA PRO A 96 -11.18 10.15 16.11
C PRO A 96 -10.09 9.30 16.75
N SER A 97 -9.52 8.39 15.97
CA SER A 97 -8.43 7.53 16.37
C SER A 97 -7.11 7.94 15.73
N TYR A 98 -6.03 7.59 16.41
CA TYR A 98 -4.67 7.69 15.91
C TYR A 98 -3.90 6.43 16.30
N GLY A 99 -2.94 6.04 15.46
CA GLY A 99 -2.10 4.89 15.69
C GLY A 99 -0.67 5.21 15.30
N GLY A 100 0.29 4.46 15.82
CA GLY A 100 1.69 4.65 15.48
C GLY A 100 2.58 3.49 15.88
N ILE A 101 3.79 3.48 15.33
CA ILE A 101 4.82 2.51 15.69
C ILE A 101 6.01 3.28 16.23
N GLY A 102 6.26 3.12 17.52
CA GLY A 102 7.43 3.66 18.19
C GLY A 102 8.63 2.74 18.02
N VAL A 103 9.79 3.36 17.82
CA VAL A 103 11.10 2.72 17.86
C VAL A 103 11.91 3.44 18.92
N MET A 104 12.43 2.67 19.86
CA MET A 104 13.36 3.18 20.86
C MET A 104 14.71 2.48 20.73
N VAL A 105 15.79 3.25 20.81
CA VAL A 105 17.16 2.76 20.66
C VAL A 105 18.03 3.08 21.86
N ASP A 106 18.97 2.18 22.12
CA ASP A 106 20.04 2.27 23.10
C ASP A 106 21.34 1.91 22.38
N ALA A 107 22.02 2.93 21.86
CA ALA A 107 23.23 2.76 21.05
C ALA A 107 24.40 2.15 21.84
N GLU A 108 24.51 2.51 23.13
CA GLU A 108 25.56 1.98 24.01
C GLU A 108 25.32 0.49 24.32
N GLY A 109 24.08 0.14 24.64
CA GLY A 109 23.68 -1.24 24.89
C GLY A 109 23.48 -2.08 23.62
N GLN A 110 23.52 -1.47 22.43
CA GLN A 110 23.14 -2.07 21.14
C GLN A 110 21.74 -2.72 21.15
N ARG A 111 20.81 -2.16 21.92
CA ARG A 111 19.44 -2.70 22.07
C ARG A 111 18.42 -1.76 21.43
N ASN A 112 17.31 -2.34 20.98
CA ASN A 112 16.16 -1.57 20.54
C ASN A 112 14.86 -2.21 21.03
N ALA A 113 13.81 -1.40 21.03
CA ALA A 113 12.43 -1.83 21.26
C ALA A 113 11.54 -1.24 20.17
N VAL A 114 10.61 -2.06 19.67
CA VAL A 114 9.59 -1.63 18.71
C VAL A 114 8.23 -1.89 19.33
N PHE A 115 7.35 -0.90 19.28
CA PHE A 115 6.07 -0.94 19.96
C PHE A 115 4.98 -0.22 19.18
N SER A 116 3.75 -0.67 19.37
CA SER A 116 2.56 -0.03 18.82
C SER A 116 1.98 0.98 19.80
N ILE A 117 1.37 2.03 19.27
CA ILE A 117 0.57 3.02 19.98
C ILE A 117 -0.79 3.04 19.30
N ASN A 118 -1.88 2.87 20.04
CA ASN A 118 -3.23 3.00 19.51
C ASN A 118 -4.05 3.86 20.46
N GLY A 119 -4.50 5.02 20.01
CA GLY A 119 -5.28 5.96 20.81
C GLY A 119 -6.60 6.35 20.16
N GLN A 120 -7.58 6.68 20.99
CA GLN A 120 -8.88 7.16 20.54
C GLN A 120 -9.39 8.26 21.48
N ALA A 121 -9.72 9.42 20.91
CA ALA A 121 -10.15 10.59 21.67
C ALA A 121 -11.32 10.27 22.62
N GLY A 122 -11.15 10.55 23.90
CA GLY A 122 -12.11 10.26 24.98
C GLY A 122 -12.03 8.84 25.56
N TYR A 123 -11.27 7.92 24.96
CA TYR A 123 -11.16 6.53 25.39
C TYR A 123 -9.75 6.14 25.86
N GLY A 124 -8.75 6.98 25.60
CA GLY A 124 -7.37 6.76 26.03
C GLY A 124 -6.50 6.10 24.97
N VAL A 125 -5.42 5.45 25.43
CA VAL A 125 -4.35 4.90 24.59
C VAL A 125 -3.90 3.52 25.10
N SER A 126 -3.60 2.62 24.17
CA SER A 126 -2.84 1.40 24.43
C SER A 126 -1.45 1.51 23.82
N ILE A 127 -0.46 0.99 24.54
CA ILE A 127 0.91 0.86 24.06
C ILE A 127 1.34 -0.57 24.35
N SER A 128 1.84 -1.27 23.34
CA SER A 128 2.29 -2.66 23.50
C SER A 128 3.48 -2.95 22.59
N SER A 129 4.39 -3.81 23.04
CA SER A 129 5.48 -4.32 22.21
C SER A 129 4.94 -4.98 20.94
N ILE A 130 5.68 -4.84 19.83
CA ILE A 130 5.42 -5.57 18.60
C ILE A 130 6.24 -6.85 18.63
N GLU A 131 5.56 -7.99 18.49
CA GLU A 131 6.19 -9.30 18.39
C GLU A 131 6.76 -9.54 16.99
N ASP A 132 7.55 -10.62 16.85
CA ASP A 132 8.08 -11.02 15.55
C ASP A 132 6.95 -11.33 14.55
N GLY A 133 7.19 -10.99 13.28
CA GLY A 133 6.21 -11.06 12.21
C GLY A 133 5.91 -9.69 11.60
N CYS A 134 4.78 -9.59 10.89
CA CYS A 134 4.37 -8.36 10.22
C CYS A 134 3.21 -7.69 10.96
N THR A 135 3.28 -6.37 11.10
CA THR A 135 2.16 -5.53 11.54
C THR A 135 1.93 -4.43 10.51
N VAL A 136 0.68 -4.25 10.09
CA VAL A 136 0.26 -3.15 9.22
C VAL A 136 -0.63 -2.22 10.02
N MET A 137 -0.52 -0.90 9.82
CA MET A 137 -1.32 0.15 10.44
C MET A 137 -1.88 1.14 9.42
N GLY A 138 -2.92 1.87 9.84
CA GLY A 138 -3.57 2.89 9.02
C GLY A 138 -4.59 2.31 8.03
N SER A 139 -4.79 2.98 6.89
CA SER A 139 -5.66 2.49 5.81
C SER A 139 -5.16 1.20 5.17
N GLY A 140 -3.87 0.89 5.27
CA GLY A 140 -3.32 -0.40 4.84
C GLY A 140 -4.01 -1.60 5.50
N GLN A 141 -4.44 -1.49 6.77
CA GLN A 141 -5.14 -2.58 7.47
C GLN A 141 -6.48 -2.97 6.83
N ALA A 142 -7.09 -2.07 6.06
CA ALA A 142 -8.33 -2.37 5.36
C ALA A 142 -8.11 -3.28 4.13
N VAL A 143 -6.86 -3.41 3.65
CA VAL A 143 -6.53 -4.27 2.51
C VAL A 143 -6.56 -5.73 2.99
N PRO A 144 -7.45 -6.58 2.42
CA PRO A 144 -7.58 -7.95 2.87
C PRO A 144 -6.26 -8.73 2.79
N MET A 145 -5.98 -9.48 3.86
CA MET A 145 -4.84 -10.38 3.99
C MET A 145 -3.45 -9.74 3.86
N ILE A 146 -3.31 -8.40 3.77
CA ILE A 146 -2.01 -7.77 3.54
C ILE A 146 -0.98 -8.14 4.61
N GLN A 147 -1.38 -8.13 5.89
CA GLN A 147 -0.48 -8.45 6.99
C GLN A 147 -0.01 -9.91 6.94
N GLU A 148 -0.93 -10.84 6.69
CA GLU A 148 -0.61 -12.26 6.60
C GLU A 148 0.23 -12.58 5.36
N HIS A 149 -0.09 -11.95 4.23
CA HIS A 149 0.68 -12.08 3.00
C HIS A 149 2.11 -11.59 3.18
N LEU A 150 2.30 -10.37 3.70
CA LEU A 150 3.62 -9.81 3.97
C LEU A 150 4.39 -10.67 4.98
N ARG A 151 3.75 -11.10 6.06
CA ARG A 151 4.36 -12.00 7.06
C ARG A 151 4.93 -13.27 6.40
N LEU A 152 4.11 -13.99 5.63
CA LEU A 152 4.53 -15.23 4.98
C LEU A 152 5.68 -15.01 3.98
N GLN A 153 5.61 -13.95 3.16
CA GLN A 153 6.65 -13.66 2.17
C GLN A 153 7.96 -13.23 2.85
N LEU A 154 7.89 -12.42 3.91
CA LEU A 154 9.06 -11.93 4.63
C LEU A 154 9.71 -13.03 5.47
N GLU A 155 8.95 -13.91 6.11
CA GLU A 155 9.49 -15.11 6.79
C GLU A 155 10.26 -16.04 5.82
N ALA A 156 9.71 -16.24 4.62
CA ALA A 156 10.36 -17.03 3.58
C ALA A 156 11.68 -16.40 3.10
N ILE A 157 11.81 -15.08 3.20
CA ILE A 157 13.02 -14.35 2.81
C ILE A 157 14.01 -14.27 3.94
N THR A 158 13.58 -13.95 5.17
CA THR A 158 14.49 -13.86 6.32
C THR A 158 15.08 -15.19 6.72
N SER A 159 14.40 -16.30 6.42
CA SER A 159 14.98 -17.64 6.54
C SER A 159 16.10 -17.93 5.53
N ARG A 160 16.23 -17.12 4.47
CA ARG A 160 17.24 -17.27 3.40
C ARG A 160 18.28 -16.15 3.37
N LEU A 161 17.88 -14.94 3.74
CA LEU A 161 18.63 -13.70 3.69
C LEU A 161 18.51 -13.03 5.06
N ASP A 162 19.62 -12.86 5.77
CA ASP A 162 19.64 -12.13 7.05
C ASP A 162 20.11 -10.67 6.88
N ASP A 163 19.98 -10.13 5.66
CA ASP A 163 20.34 -8.74 5.33
C ASP A 163 19.10 -7.82 5.44
N PRO A 164 19.05 -6.89 6.42
CA PRO A 164 17.94 -5.96 6.55
C PRO A 164 17.69 -5.08 5.33
N TYR A 165 18.71 -4.79 4.51
CA TYR A 165 18.53 -3.97 3.30
C TYR A 165 17.67 -4.67 2.25
N ASP A 166 17.91 -5.96 2.03
CA ASP A 166 17.12 -6.77 1.09
C ASP A 166 15.68 -6.95 1.60
N VAL A 167 15.53 -7.16 2.91
CA VAL A 167 14.21 -7.30 3.56
C VAL A 167 13.41 -5.99 3.48
N GLU A 168 14.08 -4.84 3.67
CA GLU A 168 13.50 -3.51 3.55
C GLU A 168 12.98 -3.25 2.13
N ALA A 169 13.81 -3.50 1.11
CA ALA A 169 13.43 -3.34 -0.29
C ALA A 169 12.28 -4.29 -0.68
N PHE A 170 12.32 -5.53 -0.17
CA PHE A 170 11.26 -6.50 -0.39
C PHE A 170 9.94 -6.09 0.25
N LEU A 171 9.94 -5.64 1.51
CA LEU A 171 8.75 -5.17 2.21
C LEU A 171 8.06 -4.05 1.43
N SER A 172 8.83 -3.06 0.98
CA SER A 172 8.30 -1.93 0.21
C SER A 172 7.64 -2.39 -1.09
N ARG A 173 8.36 -3.18 -1.89
CA ARG A 173 7.86 -3.68 -3.17
C ARG A 173 6.62 -4.55 -3.00
N GLU A 174 6.63 -5.52 -2.10
CA GLU A 174 5.48 -6.41 -1.92
C GLU A 174 4.25 -5.69 -1.34
N THR A 175 4.47 -4.67 -0.52
CA THR A 175 3.38 -3.81 -0.03
C THR A 175 2.69 -3.11 -1.20
N LEU A 176 3.45 -2.48 -2.10
CA LEU A 176 2.90 -1.81 -3.29
C LEU A 176 2.26 -2.80 -4.26
N ASN A 177 2.89 -3.95 -4.49
CA ASN A 177 2.36 -5.02 -5.33
C ASN A 177 1.02 -5.56 -4.80
N TRP A 178 0.89 -5.75 -3.48
CA TRP A 178 -0.36 -6.25 -2.91
C TRP A 178 -1.49 -5.21 -3.01
N ILE A 179 -1.18 -3.93 -2.81
CA ILE A 179 -2.14 -2.83 -2.97
C ILE A 179 -2.58 -2.67 -4.42
N SER A 180 -1.66 -2.75 -5.39
CA SER A 180 -1.98 -2.56 -6.81
C SER A 180 -2.98 -3.61 -7.33
N ARG A 181 -2.99 -4.81 -6.73
CA ARG A 181 -4.00 -5.85 -6.98
C ARG A 181 -5.41 -5.47 -6.49
N CYS A 182 -5.57 -4.40 -5.73
CA CYS A 182 -6.89 -3.88 -5.41
C CYS A 182 -7.47 -2.99 -6.54
N GLY A 183 -6.73 -2.83 -7.65
CA GLY A 183 -7.04 -1.94 -8.77
C GLY A 183 -6.29 -0.61 -8.66
N ALA A 184 -6.01 0.04 -9.79
CA ALA A 184 -5.23 1.28 -9.82
C ALA A 184 -5.81 2.39 -8.93
N SER A 185 -7.14 2.49 -8.81
CA SER A 185 -7.75 3.48 -7.91
C SER A 185 -7.53 3.23 -6.42
N ALA A 186 -6.97 2.08 -6.02
CA ALA A 186 -6.74 1.74 -4.62
C ALA A 186 -5.87 2.76 -3.89
N PHE A 187 -4.81 3.26 -4.52
CA PHE A 187 -3.93 4.29 -3.95
C PHE A 187 -4.70 5.56 -3.59
N ARG A 188 -5.62 5.99 -4.45
CA ARG A 188 -6.50 7.13 -4.19
C ARG A 188 -7.56 6.81 -3.14
N LYS A 189 -8.26 5.68 -3.27
CA LYS A 189 -9.35 5.28 -2.36
C LYS A 189 -8.87 5.07 -0.92
N LEU A 190 -7.70 4.44 -0.75
CA LEU A 190 -7.05 4.19 0.54
C LEU A 190 -6.29 5.42 1.05
N GLY A 191 -5.99 6.39 0.19
CA GLY A 191 -5.19 7.56 0.53
C GLY A 191 -3.76 7.17 0.89
N ILE A 192 -3.13 6.37 0.02
CA ILE A 192 -1.76 5.87 0.12
C ILE A 192 -0.96 6.37 -1.09
N THR A 193 0.25 6.90 -0.87
CA THR A 193 1.18 7.24 -1.97
C THR A 193 1.71 5.96 -2.61
N PRO A 194 1.83 5.86 -3.95
CA PRO A 194 2.54 4.78 -4.63
C PRO A 194 4.08 4.86 -4.51
N ALA A 195 4.59 5.55 -3.48
CA ALA A 195 5.99 5.66 -3.15
C ALA A 195 6.12 5.60 -1.62
N LEU A 196 7.09 4.82 -1.12
CA LEU A 196 7.26 4.57 0.32
C LEU A 196 8.64 5.03 0.78
N ALA A 197 8.70 5.73 1.92
CA ALA A 197 9.90 5.83 2.72
C ALA A 197 10.13 4.50 3.43
N THR A 198 11.37 4.04 3.43
CA THR A 198 11.77 2.82 4.13
C THR A 198 12.82 3.11 5.20
N SER A 199 12.87 2.27 6.20
CA SER A 199 13.83 2.38 7.30
C SER A 199 14.05 1.05 7.98
N ARG A 200 15.09 0.99 8.81
CA ARG A 200 15.44 -0.20 9.58
C ARG A 200 15.97 0.15 10.96
N VAL A 201 15.83 -0.79 11.88
CA VAL A 201 16.44 -0.77 13.20
C VAL A 201 17.21 -2.07 13.42
N GLU A 202 18.45 -1.97 13.89
CA GLU A 202 19.32 -3.09 14.24
C GLU A 202 20.42 -2.56 15.19
N GLN A 203 20.86 -3.38 16.15
CA GLN A 203 22.02 -3.08 17.02
C GLN A 203 21.99 -1.68 17.66
N GLY A 204 20.84 -1.27 18.20
CA GLY A 204 20.67 0.03 18.85
C GLY A 204 20.78 1.25 17.93
N SER A 205 20.59 1.07 16.63
CA SER A 205 20.60 2.14 15.63
C SER A 205 19.34 2.13 14.79
N PHE A 206 18.79 3.30 14.49
CA PHE A 206 17.69 3.48 13.54
C PHE A 206 18.20 4.26 12.32
N ASN A 207 17.92 3.76 11.12
CA ASN A 207 18.34 4.37 9.87
C ASN A 207 17.13 4.52 8.94
N MET A 208 16.89 5.73 8.45
CA MET A 208 15.96 5.99 7.35
C MET A 208 16.72 6.01 6.03
N THR A 209 16.25 5.25 5.05
CA THR A 209 16.98 5.02 3.80
C THR A 209 16.49 5.99 2.74
N GLY A 210 17.42 6.80 2.20
CA GLY A 210 17.18 7.49 0.94
C GLY A 210 17.12 6.47 -0.20
N VAL A 211 16.20 6.66 -1.15
CA VAL A 211 16.02 5.73 -2.27
C VAL A 211 16.13 6.46 -3.60
N GLU A 212 16.77 5.81 -4.57
CA GLU A 212 16.71 6.16 -5.98
C GLU A 212 16.08 4.99 -6.71
N VAL A 213 14.98 5.25 -7.41
CA VAL A 213 14.24 4.23 -8.14
C VAL A 213 14.21 4.63 -9.61
N ASN A 214 14.81 3.79 -10.44
CA ASN A 214 14.75 3.88 -11.88
C ASN A 214 14.19 2.57 -12.45
N GLY A 215 13.48 2.67 -13.56
CA GLY A 215 12.84 1.49 -14.12
C GLY A 215 12.09 1.80 -15.40
N SER A 216 11.21 0.89 -15.78
CA SER A 216 10.28 1.11 -16.87
C SER A 216 9.07 0.21 -16.75
N VAL A 217 7.91 0.80 -16.96
CA VAL A 217 6.70 0.08 -17.28
C VAL A 217 6.65 -0.06 -18.80
N ILE A 218 6.79 -1.29 -19.28
CA ILE A 218 6.62 -1.58 -20.70
C ILE A 218 5.13 -1.68 -20.96
N SER A 219 4.60 -0.69 -21.70
CA SER A 219 3.29 -0.71 -22.32
C SER A 219 3.17 -1.98 -23.16
N VAL A 220 2.18 -2.79 -22.83
CA VAL A 220 1.91 -4.04 -23.54
C VAL A 220 1.15 -3.79 -24.87
N ASP A 221 0.78 -2.53 -25.19
CA ASP A 221 -0.08 -2.16 -26.35
C ASP A 221 0.76 -1.96 -27.60
N ASP A 222 1.83 -1.20 -27.44
CA ASP A 222 2.72 -0.78 -28.51
C ASP A 222 4.19 -1.16 -28.21
N GLY A 223 4.44 -1.84 -27.09
CA GLY A 223 5.78 -2.12 -26.60
C GLY A 223 6.51 -0.86 -26.13
N SER A 224 5.83 0.29 -26.04
CA SER A 224 6.46 1.53 -25.58
C SER A 224 6.88 1.38 -24.12
N SER A 225 8.04 1.93 -23.81
CA SER A 225 8.56 1.90 -22.45
C SER A 225 8.25 3.25 -21.81
N THR A 226 7.30 3.28 -20.87
CA THR A 226 7.17 4.40 -19.96
C THR A 226 8.20 4.19 -18.87
N HIS A 227 9.36 4.79 -19.05
CA HIS A 227 10.41 4.69 -18.05
C HIS A 227 9.90 5.29 -16.70
N TYR A 228 10.57 4.95 -15.63
CA TYR A 228 10.61 5.55 -14.29
C TYR A 228 11.84 6.35 -13.89
N HIS A 229 11.77 7.47 -13.17
CA HIS A 229 12.92 7.88 -12.36
C HIS A 229 12.53 8.84 -11.26
N TYR A 230 12.70 8.42 -10.00
CA TYR A 230 12.46 9.28 -8.86
C TYR A 230 13.42 9.02 -7.69
N THR A 231 13.61 10.01 -6.84
CA THR A 231 14.36 9.88 -5.58
C THR A 231 13.55 10.33 -4.38
N PHE A 232 13.91 9.77 -3.23
CA PHE A 232 13.58 10.23 -1.90
C PHE A 232 14.89 10.42 -1.15
N GLU A 233 15.21 11.66 -0.79
CA GLU A 233 16.48 11.97 -0.14
C GLU A 233 16.38 13.20 0.77
N ARG A 234 17.43 13.40 1.57
CA ARG A 234 17.57 14.60 2.40
C ARG A 234 18.58 15.54 1.74
N ILE A 235 18.11 16.71 1.32
CA ILE A 235 18.93 17.79 0.73
C ILE A 235 18.85 19.00 1.66
N GLU A 236 19.99 19.49 2.14
CA GLU A 236 20.06 20.68 3.02
C GLU A 236 19.09 20.59 4.22
N ASP A 237 19.08 19.42 4.88
CA ASP A 237 18.17 19.08 6.00
C ASP A 237 16.67 18.99 5.67
N GLN A 238 16.28 19.16 4.41
CA GLN A 238 14.91 18.97 3.94
C GLN A 238 14.71 17.61 3.30
N ILE A 239 13.61 16.94 3.63
CA ILE A 239 13.22 15.69 2.99
C ILE A 239 12.52 16.04 1.67
N MET A 240 13.01 15.47 0.57
CA MET A 240 12.56 15.78 -0.78
C MET A 240 12.12 14.51 -1.51
N LEU A 241 11.01 14.61 -2.26
CA LEU A 241 10.64 13.66 -3.31
C LEU A 241 10.91 14.33 -4.66
N LEU A 242 11.74 13.71 -5.50
CA LEU A 242 12.09 14.26 -6.81
C LEU A 242 11.58 13.32 -7.89
N ASP A 243 10.76 13.82 -8.81
CA ASP A 243 10.44 13.17 -10.07
C ASP A 243 11.39 13.74 -11.13
N HIS A 244 12.44 12.98 -11.45
CA HIS A 244 13.46 13.42 -12.41
C HIS A 244 12.93 13.52 -13.84
N ARG A 245 11.82 12.84 -14.14
CA ARG A 245 11.24 12.78 -15.48
C ARG A 245 10.39 13.99 -15.76
N LYS A 246 9.55 14.37 -14.80
CA LYS A 246 8.74 15.58 -14.85
C LYS A 246 9.51 16.83 -14.39
N GLN A 247 10.74 16.65 -13.87
CA GLN A 247 11.56 17.70 -13.25
C GLN A 247 10.83 18.40 -12.11
N ARG A 248 10.21 17.61 -11.24
CA ARG A 248 9.38 18.11 -10.15
C ARG A 248 9.98 17.73 -8.81
N SER A 249 9.89 18.63 -7.86
CA SER A 249 10.38 18.44 -6.50
C SER A 249 9.27 18.75 -5.51
N PHE A 250 9.08 17.85 -4.54
CA PHE A 250 8.10 17.99 -3.48
C PHE A 250 8.84 18.01 -2.15
N MET A 251 8.61 19.05 -1.37
CA MET A 251 9.13 19.14 -0.02
C MET A 251 8.21 18.35 0.91
N VAL A 252 8.77 17.38 1.61
CA VAL A 252 8.08 16.54 2.58
C VAL A 252 8.25 17.15 3.96
N ASN A 253 7.15 17.64 4.52
CA ASN A 253 7.13 18.31 5.82
C ASN A 253 6.87 17.31 6.95
N GLU A 254 7.41 17.58 8.13
CA GLU A 254 6.97 16.91 9.35
C GLU A 254 5.57 17.37 9.75
N ILE A 255 4.86 16.59 10.58
CA ILE A 255 3.47 16.87 10.94
C ILE A 255 3.27 18.23 11.64
N VAL A 256 4.29 18.70 12.36
CA VAL A 256 4.30 19.96 13.09
C VAL A 256 4.34 21.17 12.14
N ASP A 257 5.09 21.05 11.04
CA ASP A 257 5.27 22.11 10.05
C ASP A 257 4.30 22.00 8.87
N PHE A 258 3.56 20.88 8.79
CA PHE A 258 2.61 20.65 7.73
C PHE A 258 1.55 21.76 7.67
N SER A 259 1.32 22.31 6.48
CA SER A 259 0.21 23.22 6.21
C SER A 259 -0.35 22.91 4.84
N VAL A 260 -1.67 23.00 4.70
CA VAL A 260 -2.32 22.69 3.43
C VAL A 260 -2.02 23.81 2.44
N ARG A 261 -1.38 23.49 1.32
CA ARG A 261 -1.24 24.42 0.20
C ARG A 261 -2.25 24.02 -0.87
N THR A 262 -2.79 25.02 -1.57
CA THR A 262 -3.92 24.82 -2.51
C THR A 262 -3.52 24.23 -3.86
N ASP A 263 -2.22 24.17 -4.16
CA ASP A 263 -1.67 23.72 -5.44
C ASP A 263 -1.01 22.33 -5.36
N ASP A 264 -1.38 21.55 -4.35
CA ASP A 264 -0.67 20.31 -4.05
C ASP A 264 -1.08 19.17 -5.00
N GLU A 265 -0.08 18.62 -5.69
CA GLU A 265 -0.23 17.54 -6.65
C GLU A 265 0.20 16.18 -6.08
N LEU A 266 -0.33 15.10 -6.65
CA LEU A 266 0.03 13.73 -6.27
C LEU A 266 1.40 13.33 -6.83
N PHE A 267 2.15 12.57 -6.03
CA PHE A 267 3.42 11.96 -6.40
C PHE A 267 3.19 10.52 -6.86
N ASP A 268 3.12 10.33 -8.18
CA ASP A 268 2.97 9.02 -8.82
C ASP A 268 3.88 8.93 -10.05
N PRO A 269 5.20 8.77 -9.84
CA PRO A 269 6.17 8.70 -10.92
C PRO A 269 6.05 7.41 -11.75
N GLU A 270 5.46 6.35 -11.18
CA GLU A 270 5.27 5.05 -11.82
C GLU A 270 3.94 4.94 -12.59
N GLY A 271 2.98 5.82 -12.33
CA GLY A 271 1.64 5.77 -12.91
C GLY A 271 0.76 4.65 -12.33
N LEU A 272 1.03 4.21 -11.09
CA LEU A 272 0.30 3.11 -10.45
C LEU A 272 -1.17 3.45 -10.16
N SER A 273 -1.51 4.74 -10.07
CA SER A 273 -2.87 5.22 -9.83
C SER A 273 -3.72 5.35 -11.09
N GLU A 274 -3.11 5.23 -12.27
CA GLU A 274 -3.75 5.43 -13.59
C GLU A 274 -3.89 4.13 -14.40
N GLY A 275 -3.43 3.00 -13.86
CA GLY A 275 -3.48 1.69 -14.50
C GLY A 275 -4.88 1.05 -14.57
N PHE A 276 -4.90 -0.26 -14.81
CA PHE A 276 -6.14 -1.03 -14.86
C PHE A 276 -6.87 -1.02 -13.51
N ASP A 277 -8.15 -0.68 -13.53
CA ASP A 277 -9.04 -0.77 -12.38
C ASP A 277 -10.22 -1.70 -12.69
N PRO A 278 -10.28 -2.90 -12.07
CA PRO A 278 -11.39 -3.82 -12.26
C PRO A 278 -12.67 -3.35 -11.55
N THR A 279 -12.58 -2.48 -10.54
CA THR A 279 -13.71 -2.15 -9.66
C THR A 279 -15.00 -1.73 -10.38
N PRO A 280 -14.97 -0.91 -11.46
CA PRO A 280 -16.18 -0.50 -12.16
C PRO A 280 -17.01 -1.65 -12.75
N TYR A 281 -16.41 -2.83 -12.90
CA TYR A 281 -17.03 -4.05 -13.45
C TYR A 281 -17.58 -4.99 -12.37
N ALA A 282 -17.71 -4.51 -11.13
CA ALA A 282 -18.24 -5.31 -10.03
C ALA A 282 -19.69 -5.76 -10.27
N VAL A 283 -19.94 -7.04 -10.04
CA VAL A 283 -21.24 -7.69 -10.11
C VAL A 283 -21.38 -8.69 -8.96
N GLU A 284 -22.45 -8.58 -8.19
CA GLU A 284 -22.76 -9.48 -7.06
C GLU A 284 -21.59 -9.68 -6.07
N GLY A 285 -20.84 -8.60 -5.78
CA GLY A 285 -19.70 -8.64 -4.86
C GLY A 285 -18.45 -9.34 -5.41
N SER A 286 -18.40 -9.58 -6.72
CA SER A 286 -17.24 -10.11 -7.43
C SER A 286 -16.86 -9.20 -8.61
N VAL A 287 -15.61 -9.27 -9.05
CA VAL A 287 -15.16 -8.75 -10.33
C VAL A 287 -14.55 -9.88 -11.14
N PHE A 288 -14.84 -9.85 -12.44
CA PHE A 288 -14.23 -10.72 -13.43
C PHE A 288 -13.40 -9.87 -14.36
N PHE A 289 -12.18 -10.31 -14.64
CA PHE A 289 -11.32 -9.64 -15.62
C PHE A 289 -10.49 -10.68 -16.34
N MET A 290 -10.05 -10.32 -17.54
CA MET A 290 -9.30 -11.21 -18.40
C MET A 290 -8.03 -10.53 -18.88
N ASN A 291 -6.93 -11.28 -18.88
CA ASN A 291 -5.68 -10.91 -19.52
C ASN A 291 -5.58 -11.63 -20.88
N GLN A 292 -5.68 -10.90 -21.99
CA GLN A 292 -5.47 -11.43 -23.34
C GLN A 292 -4.26 -10.78 -24.00
N ARG A 293 -3.28 -11.61 -24.37
CA ARG A 293 -2.08 -11.22 -25.10
C ARG A 293 -2.03 -11.90 -26.46
N VAL A 294 -1.74 -11.13 -27.49
CA VAL A 294 -1.59 -11.61 -28.88
C VAL A 294 -0.16 -11.30 -29.33
N THR A 295 0.64 -12.32 -29.66
CA THR A 295 2.06 -12.15 -30.04
C THR A 295 2.43 -13.14 -31.13
N GLY A 296 2.73 -12.65 -32.34
CA GLY A 296 2.94 -13.53 -33.50
C GLY A 296 1.71 -14.39 -33.76
N SER A 297 1.89 -15.70 -33.91
CA SER A 297 0.81 -16.70 -34.07
C SER A 297 0.27 -17.25 -32.74
N ARG A 298 0.58 -16.58 -31.61
CA ARG A 298 0.20 -17.02 -30.27
C ARG A 298 -0.82 -16.09 -29.63
N VAL A 299 -1.87 -16.65 -29.07
CA VAL A 299 -2.83 -15.95 -28.20
C VAL A 299 -2.78 -16.60 -26.82
N THR A 300 -2.54 -15.81 -25.77
CA THR A 300 -2.63 -16.26 -24.38
C THR A 300 -3.81 -15.56 -23.73
N ARG A 301 -4.70 -16.34 -23.10
CA ARG A 301 -5.89 -15.83 -22.43
C ARG A 301 -5.91 -16.39 -21.01
N GLN A 302 -6.02 -15.52 -20.02
CA GLN A 302 -6.19 -15.88 -18.61
C GLN A 302 -7.36 -15.12 -18.05
N LEU A 303 -8.25 -15.80 -17.35
CA LEU A 303 -9.45 -15.24 -16.79
C LEU A 303 -9.45 -15.37 -15.28
N PHE A 304 -9.66 -14.26 -14.61
CA PHE A 304 -9.58 -14.15 -13.17
C PHE A 304 -10.90 -13.71 -12.59
N ARG A 305 -11.11 -14.12 -11.35
CA ARG A 305 -12.17 -13.65 -10.47
C ARG A 305 -11.55 -13.11 -9.20
N THR A 306 -12.15 -12.07 -8.64
CA THR A 306 -11.87 -11.65 -7.28
C THR A 306 -13.12 -11.14 -6.58
N ALA A 307 -13.17 -11.24 -5.25
CA ALA A 307 -14.22 -10.61 -4.46
C ALA A 307 -14.03 -9.09 -4.40
N THR A 308 -15.06 -8.35 -3.99
CA THR A 308 -14.94 -6.93 -3.66
C THR A 308 -15.04 -6.70 -2.15
N PHE A 309 -14.49 -5.59 -1.67
CA PHE A 309 -14.69 -5.11 -0.31
C PHE A 309 -14.93 -3.59 -0.29
N GLU A 310 -15.55 -3.09 0.79
CA GLU A 310 -15.86 -1.67 0.95
C GLU A 310 -14.86 -0.98 1.88
N TYR A 311 -14.33 0.16 1.46
CA TYR A 311 -13.54 1.06 2.30
C TYR A 311 -14.07 2.49 2.17
N ARG A 312 -14.58 3.06 3.28
CA ARG A 312 -15.15 4.42 3.30
C ARG A 312 -16.18 4.65 2.19
N ASN A 313 -17.10 3.69 2.01
CA ASN A 313 -18.13 3.68 0.97
C ASN A 313 -17.59 3.68 -0.47
N GLN A 314 -16.36 3.18 -0.65
CA GLN A 314 -15.76 2.99 -1.95
C GLN A 314 -15.42 1.51 -2.11
N THR A 315 -15.93 0.91 -3.19
CA THR A 315 -15.64 -0.47 -3.55
C THR A 315 -14.19 -0.60 -3.99
N LEU A 316 -13.54 -1.68 -3.59
CA LEU A 316 -12.19 -2.10 -3.96
C LEU A 316 -12.19 -3.59 -4.30
N CYS A 317 -11.22 -4.04 -5.09
CA CYS A 317 -11.03 -5.45 -5.36
C CYS A 317 -10.22 -6.13 -4.26
N HIS A 318 -10.61 -7.33 -3.86
CA HIS A 318 -9.79 -8.18 -3.01
C HIS A 318 -8.49 -8.54 -3.78
N PRO A 319 -7.31 -8.47 -3.16
CA PRO A 319 -6.05 -8.72 -3.86
C PRO A 319 -5.81 -10.20 -4.17
N GLY A 320 -6.44 -11.12 -3.44
CA GLY A 320 -6.38 -12.57 -3.69
C GLY A 320 -7.19 -13.02 -4.91
N TYR A 321 -6.62 -12.89 -6.10
CA TYR A 321 -7.26 -13.31 -7.35
C TYR A 321 -7.30 -14.83 -7.51
N GLU A 322 -8.43 -15.34 -7.97
CA GLU A 322 -8.66 -16.72 -8.38
C GLU A 322 -8.51 -16.82 -9.91
N LEU A 323 -7.65 -17.72 -10.41
CA LEU A 323 -7.60 -18.04 -11.83
C LEU A 323 -8.73 -19.03 -12.14
N LEU A 324 -9.73 -18.61 -12.92
CA LEU A 324 -10.85 -19.46 -13.32
C LEU A 324 -10.50 -20.31 -14.55
N ALA A 325 -9.77 -19.74 -15.50
CA ALA A 325 -9.43 -20.41 -16.74
C ALA A 325 -8.16 -19.80 -17.36
N GLY A 326 -7.34 -20.61 -18.02
CA GLY A 326 -6.14 -20.16 -18.69
C GLY A 326 -5.82 -21.05 -19.88
N GLN A 327 -5.52 -20.44 -21.03
CA GLN A 327 -5.17 -21.18 -22.24
C GLN A 327 -4.20 -20.42 -23.12
N VAL A 328 -3.41 -21.18 -23.87
CA VAL A 328 -2.54 -20.69 -24.93
C VAL A 328 -2.97 -21.34 -26.23
N LEU A 329 -3.29 -20.52 -27.23
CA LEU A 329 -3.41 -20.93 -28.62
C LEU A 329 -2.10 -20.64 -29.34
N THR A 330 -1.68 -21.56 -30.18
CA THR A 330 -0.47 -21.45 -31.01
C THR A 330 -0.81 -21.79 -32.44
N GLU A 331 0.05 -21.38 -33.37
CA GLU A 331 -0.06 -21.73 -34.79
C GLU A 331 -1.31 -21.18 -35.49
N LEU A 332 -1.90 -20.10 -34.95
CA LEU A 332 -3.02 -19.40 -35.59
C LEU A 332 -2.56 -18.78 -36.92
N ASP A 333 -3.41 -18.91 -37.94
CA ASP A 333 -3.19 -18.19 -39.19
C ASP A 333 -3.47 -16.68 -39.02
N VAL A 334 -3.14 -15.90 -40.05
CA VAL A 334 -3.27 -14.44 -39.99
C VAL A 334 -4.72 -14.00 -39.79
N HIS A 335 -5.69 -14.69 -40.41
CA HIS A 335 -7.10 -14.33 -40.36
C HIS A 335 -7.71 -14.70 -39.00
N GLU A 336 -7.42 -15.90 -38.49
CA GLU A 336 -7.84 -16.34 -37.15
C GLU A 336 -7.32 -15.39 -36.08
N ARG A 337 -6.05 -14.97 -36.21
CA ARG A 337 -5.41 -14.04 -35.27
C ARG A 337 -6.04 -12.65 -35.31
N GLU A 338 -6.40 -12.15 -36.49
CA GLU A 338 -6.99 -10.80 -36.66
C GLU A 338 -8.32 -10.63 -35.91
N ALA A 339 -9.03 -11.72 -35.63
CA ALA A 339 -10.23 -11.72 -34.82
C ALA A 339 -9.95 -11.41 -33.34
N TYR A 340 -8.76 -11.73 -32.81
CA TYR A 340 -8.40 -11.47 -31.41
C TYR A 340 -7.85 -10.05 -31.22
N GLN A 341 -8.51 -9.27 -30.36
CA GLN A 341 -8.01 -7.96 -29.97
C GLN A 341 -6.99 -8.09 -28.83
N PRO A 342 -5.84 -7.41 -28.88
CA PRO A 342 -4.94 -7.34 -27.73
C PRO A 342 -5.56 -6.44 -26.66
N THR A 343 -6.44 -6.98 -25.80
CA THR A 343 -7.14 -6.20 -24.76
C THR A 343 -6.35 -6.02 -23.48
N ARG A 344 -5.23 -6.75 -23.31
CA ARG A 344 -4.51 -6.84 -22.03
C ARG A 344 -5.48 -7.26 -20.92
N GLU A 345 -5.44 -6.55 -19.79
CA GLU A 345 -6.39 -6.64 -18.69
C GLU A 345 -7.66 -5.84 -19.02
N ILE A 346 -8.78 -6.55 -19.11
CA ILE A 346 -10.10 -5.97 -19.36
C ILE A 346 -11.08 -6.50 -18.33
N GLY A 347 -11.86 -5.60 -17.73
CA GLY A 347 -12.96 -5.98 -16.87
C GLY A 347 -14.12 -6.53 -17.70
N LEU A 348 -14.74 -7.61 -17.23
CA LEU A 348 -15.81 -8.29 -17.95
C LEU A 348 -17.15 -7.85 -17.39
N VAL A 349 -18.02 -7.35 -18.26
CA VAL A 349 -19.40 -7.02 -17.91
C VAL A 349 -20.23 -8.30 -18.04
N ILE A 350 -20.44 -8.99 -16.93
CA ILE A 350 -21.23 -10.22 -16.86
C ILE A 350 -22.59 -9.90 -16.24
N PRO A 351 -23.71 -10.16 -16.94
CA PRO A 351 -25.04 -9.96 -16.35
C PRO A 351 -25.20 -10.79 -15.06
N PRO A 352 -25.80 -10.25 -13.98
CA PRO A 352 -25.94 -10.93 -12.69
C PRO A 352 -26.49 -12.36 -12.82
N GLU A 353 -27.53 -12.53 -13.64
CA GLU A 353 -28.19 -13.82 -13.87
C GLU A 353 -27.30 -14.87 -14.57
N LYS A 354 -26.19 -14.44 -15.18
CA LYS A 354 -25.23 -15.32 -15.88
C LYS A 354 -23.98 -15.64 -15.07
N VAL A 355 -23.77 -15.00 -13.91
CA VAL A 355 -22.56 -15.19 -13.09
C VAL A 355 -22.38 -16.66 -12.70
N GLY A 356 -23.44 -17.33 -12.27
CA GLY A 356 -23.39 -18.73 -11.86
C GLY A 356 -23.02 -19.69 -13.00
N SER A 357 -23.68 -19.57 -14.16
CA SER A 357 -23.37 -20.41 -15.34
C SER A 357 -22.00 -20.10 -15.92
N PHE A 358 -21.59 -18.83 -15.87
CA PHE A 358 -20.28 -18.40 -16.34
C PHE A 358 -19.15 -19.05 -15.53
N VAL A 359 -19.19 -18.93 -14.19
CA VAL A 359 -18.16 -19.52 -13.31
C VAL A 359 -18.09 -21.04 -13.50
N ALA A 360 -19.24 -21.72 -13.65
CA ALA A 360 -19.28 -23.16 -13.84
C ALA A 360 -18.75 -23.62 -15.22
N GLY A 361 -18.92 -22.80 -16.26
CA GLY A 361 -18.61 -23.19 -17.65
C GLY A 361 -17.28 -22.70 -18.19
N VAL A 362 -16.76 -21.56 -17.70
CA VAL A 362 -15.66 -20.83 -18.37
C VAL A 362 -14.37 -21.65 -18.51
N GLY A 363 -14.09 -22.55 -17.57
CA GLY A 363 -12.93 -23.45 -17.64
C GLY A 363 -12.88 -24.31 -18.89
N HIS A 364 -14.03 -24.69 -19.45
CA HIS A 364 -14.14 -25.50 -20.67
C HIS A 364 -14.55 -24.69 -21.90
N GLN A 365 -15.11 -23.49 -21.70
CA GLN A 365 -15.68 -22.66 -22.75
C GLN A 365 -14.83 -21.44 -23.11
N ILE A 366 -13.64 -21.28 -22.52
CA ILE A 366 -12.77 -20.12 -22.75
C ILE A 366 -12.41 -19.87 -24.23
N GLN A 367 -12.54 -20.84 -25.13
CA GLN A 367 -12.36 -20.67 -26.61
C GLN A 367 -13.66 -20.64 -27.41
N ASN A 368 -14.79 -20.94 -26.78
CA ASN A 368 -16.07 -20.90 -27.45
C ASN A 368 -16.55 -19.45 -27.53
N HIS A 369 -16.22 -18.78 -28.63
CA HIS A 369 -16.53 -17.36 -28.83
C HIS A 369 -18.02 -17.05 -28.78
N GLU A 370 -18.87 -17.97 -29.26
CA GLU A 370 -20.33 -17.84 -29.17
C GLU A 370 -20.79 -17.87 -27.71
N TRP A 371 -20.33 -18.86 -26.94
CA TRP A 371 -20.65 -18.98 -25.51
C TRP A 371 -20.12 -17.78 -24.70
N MET A 372 -18.89 -17.33 -25.00
CA MET A 372 -18.30 -16.17 -24.34
C MET A 372 -19.06 -14.88 -24.65
N ALA A 373 -19.48 -14.69 -25.91
CA ALA A 373 -20.30 -13.55 -26.31
C ALA A 373 -21.71 -13.58 -25.67
N GLU A 374 -22.26 -14.78 -25.44
CA GLU A 374 -23.51 -14.92 -24.70
C GLU A 374 -23.36 -14.48 -23.24
N HIS A 375 -22.23 -14.75 -22.59
CA HIS A 375 -22.05 -14.51 -21.15
C HIS A 375 -21.42 -13.14 -20.81
N ILE A 376 -20.67 -12.54 -21.73
CA ILE A 376 -19.92 -11.29 -21.50
C ILE A 376 -20.47 -10.21 -22.43
N ALA A 377 -21.13 -9.19 -21.86
CA ALA A 377 -21.78 -8.13 -22.63
C ALA A 377 -20.80 -7.29 -23.47
N ASN A 378 -19.57 -7.08 -22.96
CA ASN A 378 -18.51 -6.38 -23.67
C ASN A 378 -17.54 -7.31 -24.43
N TYR A 379 -17.96 -8.54 -24.78
CA TYR A 379 -17.05 -9.49 -25.45
C TYR A 379 -16.53 -9.03 -26.82
N HIS A 380 -17.28 -8.17 -27.51
CA HIS A 380 -16.89 -7.59 -28.79
C HIS A 380 -15.60 -6.74 -28.71
N GLU A 381 -15.25 -6.24 -27.52
CA GLU A 381 -13.98 -5.53 -27.28
C GLU A 381 -12.78 -6.49 -27.31
N ILE A 382 -13.03 -7.79 -27.05
CA ILE A 382 -12.03 -8.85 -26.92
C ILE A 382 -11.85 -9.64 -28.22
N TYR A 383 -12.95 -9.82 -28.95
CA TYR A 383 -13.00 -10.66 -30.13
C TYR A 383 -13.97 -10.08 -31.16
N ARG A 384 -13.52 -9.95 -32.41
CA ARG A 384 -14.35 -9.50 -33.53
C ARG A 384 -14.91 -10.72 -34.25
N SER A 385 -16.23 -10.88 -34.25
CA SER A 385 -16.89 -11.82 -35.15
C SER A 385 -16.72 -11.33 -36.58
N ALA A 386 -16.19 -12.19 -37.46
CA ALA A 386 -16.15 -11.95 -38.90
C ALA A 386 -17.55 -11.87 -39.51
#